data_AF-A0A8H7LJB0-F1
#
_entry.id   AF-A0A8H7LJB0-F1
#
_cell.length_a   1.000
_cell.length_b   1.000
_cell.length_c   1.000
_cell.angle_alpha   90.00
_cell.angle_beta   90.00
_cell.angle_gamma   90.00
#
_symmetry.space_group_name_H-M   'P 1'
#
loop_
_entity.id
_entity.type
_entity.pdbx_description
1 polymer ?
#
loop_
_entity_poly.entity_id
_entity_poly.type
_entity_poly.pdbx_seq_one_letter_code
_entity_poly.pdbx_strand_id
1 'polypeptide(L)'
;MEGNKFEKTTLNTVRRRPDRGIYDKETIASIIQEAKVMHVAFIDAQGLPQCIPMLGVWDEDETGQCYMYFHGYPTARIMNNLSDPGTPIVATATLVDGLVLALSAFSHSMNYRSYALCLVLPSAVVHGVVLPITSEEEKNDAFQKVVEGIAPGRWENSRQPNEEERQGTGILRIKVETASAKVRTGPAKDSEKASTPIRYLKVCLNRNFLQDVADKELISNTWTGVIPLRTIPGVPEPSSYCTIPAPPHVSALAATRHGA
;
A
#
# COMPACT_ATOMS: atom_id res chain seq x y z
N MET A 1 -7.20 -21.80 -13.24
CA MET A 1 -7.13 -20.37 -12.84
C MET A 1 -5.67 -19.96 -12.67
N GLU A 2 -4.88 -20.09 -13.73
CA GLU A 2 -3.54 -19.49 -13.83
C GLU A 2 -3.77 -18.04 -14.30
N GLY A 3 -3.47 -17.04 -13.48
CA GLY A 3 -3.67 -15.62 -13.84
C GLY A 3 -4.03 -14.68 -12.70
N ASN A 4 -4.50 -15.18 -11.55
CA ASN A 4 -4.88 -14.33 -10.39
C ASN A 4 -3.71 -14.05 -9.43
N LYS A 5 -2.48 -14.44 -9.77
CA LYS A 5 -1.29 -14.24 -8.92
C LYS A 5 -0.14 -13.71 -9.74
N PHE A 6 0.65 -12.83 -9.13
CA PHE A 6 1.94 -12.43 -9.67
C PHE A 6 2.95 -13.57 -9.54
N GLU A 7 3.72 -13.78 -10.60
CA GLU A 7 4.84 -14.71 -10.57
C GLU A 7 5.90 -14.21 -9.57
N LYS A 8 6.53 -15.16 -8.87
CA LYS A 8 7.61 -14.86 -7.94
C LYS A 8 8.92 -14.70 -8.72
N THR A 9 9.48 -13.51 -8.67
CA THR A 9 10.78 -13.17 -9.27
C THR A 9 11.76 -12.78 -8.18
N THR A 10 13.01 -12.52 -8.56
CA THR A 10 14.02 -11.98 -7.64
C THR A 10 13.64 -10.61 -7.06
N LEU A 11 12.72 -9.88 -7.72
CA LEU A 11 12.34 -8.51 -7.40
C LEU A 11 11.21 -8.43 -6.35
N ASN A 12 10.26 -9.37 -6.37
CA ASN A 12 9.10 -9.36 -5.47
C ASN A 12 9.12 -10.48 -4.41
N THR A 13 10.07 -11.41 -4.46
CA THR A 13 10.08 -12.54 -3.51
C THR A 13 10.41 -12.10 -2.08
N VAL A 14 9.43 -12.25 -1.17
CA VAL A 14 9.59 -12.02 0.27
C VAL A 14 10.52 -13.07 0.88
N ARG A 15 11.73 -12.65 1.28
CA ARG A 15 12.77 -13.56 1.82
C ARG A 15 12.65 -13.82 3.32
N ARG A 16 12.40 -12.79 4.13
CA ARG A 16 12.28 -12.92 5.60
C ARG A 16 10.80 -13.10 5.97
N ARG A 17 10.49 -14.20 6.67
CA ARG A 17 9.11 -14.63 6.98
C ARG A 17 8.29 -14.82 5.69
N PRO A 18 8.70 -15.75 4.80
CA PRO A 18 8.03 -16.00 3.51
C PRO A 18 6.60 -16.51 3.68
N ASP A 19 6.28 -17.10 4.84
CA ASP A 19 4.92 -17.48 5.27
C ASP A 19 3.93 -16.30 5.24
N ARG A 20 4.43 -15.07 5.29
CA ARG A 20 3.63 -13.83 5.24
C ARG A 20 3.49 -13.25 3.85
N GLY A 21 4.20 -13.80 2.86
CA GLY A 21 4.22 -13.28 1.49
C GLY A 21 2.95 -13.67 0.74
N ILE A 22 2.22 -12.69 0.25
CA ILE A 22 1.01 -12.84 -0.58
C ILE A 22 1.30 -12.29 -1.97
N TYR A 23 0.79 -12.95 -3.00
CA TYR A 23 1.04 -12.60 -4.41
C TYR A 23 -0.24 -12.59 -5.24
N ASP A 24 -1.40 -12.80 -4.61
CA ASP A 24 -2.67 -12.74 -5.34
C ASP A 24 -3.09 -11.29 -5.59
N LYS A 25 -3.62 -11.03 -6.80
CA LYS A 25 -3.96 -9.68 -7.25
C LYS A 25 -5.08 -9.06 -6.44
N GLU A 26 -6.06 -9.84 -6.03
CA GLU A 26 -7.25 -9.38 -5.29
C GLU A 26 -6.88 -8.83 -3.91
N THR A 27 -6.08 -9.56 -3.13
CA THR A 27 -5.56 -9.11 -1.84
C THR A 27 -4.71 -7.86 -2.01
N ILE A 28 -3.87 -7.81 -3.04
CA ILE A 28 -3.02 -6.66 -3.33
C ILE A 28 -3.86 -5.42 -3.66
N ALA A 29 -4.83 -5.57 -4.55
CA ALA A 29 -5.77 -4.52 -4.93
C ALA A 29 -6.54 -4.00 -3.72
N SER A 30 -7.04 -4.90 -2.85
CA SER A 30 -7.78 -4.51 -1.65
C SER A 30 -6.94 -3.66 -0.68
N ILE A 31 -5.66 -3.99 -0.50
CA ILE A 31 -4.74 -3.21 0.35
C ILE A 31 -4.51 -1.82 -0.25
N ILE A 32 -4.31 -1.72 -1.56
CA ILE A 32 -4.07 -0.45 -2.25
C ILE A 32 -5.32 0.45 -2.19
N GLN A 33 -6.48 -0.13 -2.48
CA GLN A 33 -7.76 0.57 -2.45
C GLN A 33 -8.12 1.07 -1.06
N GLU A 34 -7.72 0.37 0.00
CA GLU A 34 -7.89 0.80 1.39
C GLU A 34 -6.86 1.87 1.80
N ALA A 35 -5.60 1.71 1.41
CA ALA A 35 -4.54 2.64 1.80
C ALA A 35 -4.73 4.05 1.22
N LYS A 36 -5.23 4.16 -0.02
CA LYS A 36 -5.40 5.38 -0.84
C LYS A 36 -4.10 6.15 -1.14
N VAL A 37 -3.23 6.30 -0.15
CA VAL A 37 -1.92 6.94 -0.24
C VAL A 37 -0.84 5.88 -0.47
N MET A 38 -0.05 6.09 -1.50
CA MET A 38 1.11 5.32 -1.88
C MET A 38 2.37 6.17 -1.70
N HIS A 39 3.42 5.58 -1.15
CA HIS A 39 4.76 6.17 -1.15
C HIS A 39 5.44 5.73 -2.44
N VAL A 40 5.62 6.68 -3.36
CA VAL A 40 6.24 6.45 -4.66
C VAL A 40 7.70 6.84 -4.58
N ALA A 41 8.56 5.83 -4.74
CA ALA A 41 10.00 5.97 -4.77
C ALA A 41 10.53 5.84 -6.20
N PHE A 42 11.42 6.76 -6.57
CA PHE A 42 12.05 6.81 -7.89
C PHE A 42 13.45 7.44 -7.76
N ILE A 43 14.28 7.26 -8.78
CA ILE A 43 15.55 7.97 -8.91
C ILE A 43 15.31 9.21 -9.76
N ASP A 44 15.74 10.37 -9.27
CA ASP A 44 15.61 11.61 -10.02
C ASP A 44 16.69 11.79 -11.09
N ALA A 45 16.56 12.83 -11.92
CA ALA A 45 17.53 13.17 -12.96
C ALA A 45 18.96 13.47 -12.44
N GLN A 46 19.14 13.67 -11.12
CA GLN A 46 20.44 13.86 -10.47
C GLN A 46 20.98 12.54 -9.89
N GLY A 47 20.28 11.41 -10.07
CA GLY A 47 20.64 10.12 -9.52
C GLY A 47 20.31 9.94 -8.04
N LEU A 48 19.56 10.87 -7.42
CA LEU A 48 19.22 10.78 -6.00
C LEU A 48 17.90 10.04 -5.80
N PRO A 49 17.80 9.18 -4.77
CA PRO A 49 16.54 8.53 -4.43
C PRO A 49 15.56 9.54 -3.85
N GLN A 50 14.34 9.52 -4.39
CA GLN A 50 13.21 10.32 -3.93
C GLN A 50 12.10 9.40 -3.44
N CYS A 51 11.30 9.89 -2.50
CA CYS A 51 10.09 9.21 -2.03
C CYS A 51 9.04 10.27 -1.71
N ILE A 52 7.90 10.21 -2.39
CA ILE A 52 6.80 11.16 -2.19
C ILE A 52 5.48 10.43 -1.96
N PRO A 53 4.61 10.92 -1.07
CA PRO A 53 3.26 10.41 -0.94
C PRO A 53 2.40 10.89 -2.11
N MET A 54 1.69 9.98 -2.76
CA MET A 54 0.73 10.27 -3.81
C MET A 54 -0.53 9.44 -3.60
N LEU A 55 -1.67 9.99 -4.03
CA LEU A 55 -2.85 9.18 -4.22
C LEU A 55 -2.60 8.21 -5.37
N GLY A 56 -2.78 6.91 -5.11
CA GLY A 56 -2.64 5.85 -6.12
C GLY A 56 -3.96 5.12 -6.32
N VAL A 57 -4.31 4.87 -7.59
CA VAL A 57 -5.51 4.09 -7.96
C VAL A 57 -5.09 2.82 -8.68
N TRP A 58 -5.64 1.69 -8.25
CA TRP A 58 -5.47 0.39 -8.89
C TRP A 58 -6.58 0.13 -9.89
N ASP A 59 -6.22 -0.47 -11.02
CA ASP A 59 -7.12 -0.93 -12.08
C ASP A 59 -6.62 -2.26 -12.66
N GLU A 60 -7.54 -3.07 -13.17
CA GLU A 60 -7.22 -4.28 -13.92
C GLU A 60 -8.08 -4.29 -15.18
N ASP A 61 -7.44 -4.41 -16.34
CA ASP A 61 -8.16 -4.46 -17.62
C ASP A 61 -8.76 -5.84 -17.90
N GLU A 62 -9.50 -5.95 -19.00
CA GLU A 62 -10.17 -7.19 -19.44
C GLU A 62 -9.20 -8.35 -19.70
N THR A 63 -7.92 -8.06 -19.96
CA THR A 63 -6.87 -9.07 -20.18
C THR A 63 -6.26 -9.57 -18.86
N GLY A 64 -6.63 -8.95 -17.74
CA GLY A 64 -6.02 -9.18 -16.44
C GLY A 64 -4.68 -8.44 -16.27
N GLN A 65 -4.38 -7.43 -17.09
CA GLN A 65 -3.22 -6.59 -16.88
C GLN A 65 -3.55 -5.51 -15.84
N CYS A 66 -2.70 -5.42 -14.82
CA CYS A 66 -2.89 -4.48 -13.73
C CYS A 66 -2.14 -3.16 -13.99
N TYR A 67 -2.76 -2.06 -13.58
CA TYR A 67 -2.24 -0.71 -13.72
C TYR A 67 -2.39 0.09 -12.44
N MET A 68 -1.44 1.01 -12.21
CA MET A 68 -1.51 2.04 -11.19
C MET A 68 -1.64 3.41 -11.85
N TYR A 69 -2.58 4.22 -11.36
CA TYR A 69 -2.76 5.60 -11.80
C TYR A 69 -2.33 6.58 -10.71
N PHE A 70 -1.57 7.58 -11.10
CA PHE A 70 -1.15 8.71 -10.26
C PHE A 70 -1.44 10.01 -11.01
N HIS A 71 -1.96 11.02 -10.32
CA HIS A 71 -2.18 12.33 -10.91
C HIS A 71 -1.29 13.39 -10.25
N GLY A 72 -1.07 14.50 -10.96
CA GLY A 72 -0.30 15.61 -10.44
C GLY A 72 -0.10 16.70 -11.47
N TYR A 73 0.65 17.74 -11.09
CA TYR A 73 0.97 18.82 -12.02
C TYR A 73 1.87 18.31 -13.16
N PRO A 74 1.59 18.61 -14.44
CA PRO A 74 2.31 18.05 -15.59
C PRO A 74 3.82 18.23 -15.54
N THR A 75 4.30 19.37 -15.01
CA THR A 75 5.74 19.66 -14.92
C THR A 75 6.33 19.31 -13.55
N ALA A 76 5.59 18.58 -12.71
CA ALA A 76 6.12 18.12 -11.43
C ALA A 76 7.34 17.23 -11.65
N ARG A 77 8.26 17.25 -10.69
CA ARG A 77 9.51 16.49 -10.76
C ARG A 77 9.29 15.00 -11.06
N ILE A 78 8.28 14.39 -10.46
CA ILE A 78 7.94 12.99 -10.72
C ILE A 78 7.42 12.78 -12.14
N MET A 79 6.58 13.68 -12.67
CA MET A 79 6.06 13.57 -14.04
C MET A 79 7.19 13.66 -15.07
N ASN A 80 8.12 14.59 -14.85
CA ASN A 80 9.29 14.74 -15.72
C ASN A 80 10.27 13.58 -15.59
N ASN A 81 10.58 13.11 -14.38
CA ASN A 81 11.53 12.01 -14.22
C ASN A 81 10.97 10.68 -14.71
N LEU A 82 9.66 10.52 -14.58
CA LEU A 82 9.01 9.34 -15.07
C LEU A 82 8.74 9.42 -16.55
N SER A 83 9.04 10.52 -17.28
CA SER A 83 8.82 10.76 -18.72
C SER A 83 9.53 9.79 -19.69
N ASP A 84 10.41 8.92 -19.20
CA ASP A 84 11.21 8.04 -20.05
C ASP A 84 10.81 6.56 -19.95
N PRO A 85 10.56 5.87 -21.08
CA PRO A 85 10.22 4.43 -21.08
C PRO A 85 11.24 3.63 -20.30
N GLY A 86 10.77 2.73 -19.44
CA GLY A 86 11.67 1.83 -18.73
C GLY A 86 12.19 2.34 -17.38
N THR A 87 11.95 3.61 -17.02
CA THR A 87 12.29 4.15 -15.70
C THR A 87 11.66 3.33 -14.55
N PRO A 88 12.47 2.65 -13.72
CA PRO A 88 11.96 1.82 -12.64
C PRO A 88 11.44 2.68 -11.50
N ILE A 89 10.31 2.27 -10.92
CA ILE A 89 9.74 2.92 -9.74
C ILE A 89 9.28 1.89 -8.73
N VAL A 90 9.02 2.33 -7.51
CA VAL A 90 8.43 1.49 -6.47
C VAL A 90 7.28 2.27 -5.85
N ALA A 91 6.09 1.67 -5.83
CA ALA A 91 4.95 2.23 -5.11
C ALA A 91 4.62 1.32 -3.92
N THR A 92 4.59 1.90 -2.72
CA THR A 92 4.37 1.15 -1.48
C THR A 92 3.19 1.72 -0.71
N ALA A 93 2.26 0.85 -0.30
CA ALA A 93 1.23 1.17 0.69
C ALA A 93 1.49 0.38 1.97
N THR A 94 1.15 0.96 3.11
CA THR A 94 1.24 0.27 4.41
C THR A 94 0.05 0.65 5.26
N LEU A 95 -0.68 -0.37 5.71
CA LEU A 95 -1.73 -0.28 6.71
C LEU A 95 -1.21 -0.92 7.99
N VAL A 96 -1.34 -0.21 9.10
CA VAL A 96 -1.00 -0.71 10.43
C VAL A 96 -2.29 -1.11 11.13
N ASP A 97 -2.46 -2.40 11.37
CA ASP A 97 -3.71 -2.99 11.88
C ASP A 97 -3.66 -3.23 13.39
N GLY A 98 -2.48 -3.11 14.02
CA GLY A 98 -2.38 -3.17 15.47
C GLY A 98 -0.96 -3.25 16.01
N LEU A 99 -0.79 -2.91 17.29
CA LEU A 99 0.44 -3.08 18.03
C LEU A 99 0.43 -4.45 18.69
N VAL A 100 1.50 -5.24 18.53
CA VAL A 100 1.63 -6.55 19.16
C VAL A 100 2.62 -6.49 20.29
N LEU A 101 2.10 -6.62 21.51
CA LEU A 101 2.83 -6.58 22.76
C LEU A 101 3.03 -8.01 23.27
N ALA A 102 4.27 -8.33 23.61
CA ALA A 102 4.81 -9.66 23.84
C ALA A 102 5.51 -9.68 25.21
N LEU A 103 5.86 -10.86 25.73
CA LEU A 103 6.56 -10.97 27.03
C LEU A 103 7.98 -10.39 26.95
N SER A 104 8.61 -10.51 25.78
CA SER A 104 9.96 -10.01 25.51
C SER A 104 9.94 -8.77 24.64
N ALA A 105 10.78 -7.79 24.98
CA ALA A 105 11.01 -6.59 24.17
C ALA A 105 11.45 -6.93 22.73
N PHE A 106 12.14 -8.05 22.53
CA PHE A 106 12.56 -8.53 21.21
C PHE A 106 11.39 -9.01 20.33
N SER A 107 10.31 -9.48 20.96
CA SER A 107 9.17 -10.11 20.30
C SER A 107 8.02 -9.14 20.00
N HIS A 108 8.12 -7.88 20.47
CA HIS A 108 7.19 -6.83 20.08
C HIS A 108 7.15 -6.64 18.56
N SER A 109 5.97 -6.35 18.02
CA SER A 109 5.77 -6.19 16.59
C SER A 109 4.51 -5.38 16.28
N MET A 110 4.07 -5.41 15.03
CA MET A 110 2.79 -4.84 14.59
C MET A 110 2.04 -5.86 13.75
N ASN A 111 0.71 -5.88 13.83
CA ASN A 111 -0.10 -6.41 12.76
C ASN A 111 -0.15 -5.36 11.65
N TYR A 112 0.06 -5.81 10.42
CA TYR A 112 0.17 -4.92 9.29
C TYR A 112 -0.21 -5.64 8.01
N ARG A 113 -0.72 -4.86 7.06
CA ARG A 113 -0.82 -5.20 5.65
C ARG A 113 0.06 -4.21 4.92
N SER A 114 1.30 -4.62 4.66
CA SER A 114 2.23 -3.84 3.87
C SER A 114 2.31 -4.47 2.51
N TYR A 115 2.30 -3.64 1.48
CA TYR A 115 2.41 -4.13 0.13
C TYR A 115 3.55 -3.40 -0.57
N ALA A 116 4.44 -4.14 -1.23
CA ALA A 116 5.55 -3.60 -2.01
C ALA A 116 5.34 -3.95 -3.50
N LEU A 117 5.00 -2.95 -4.31
CA LEU A 117 4.96 -3.10 -5.78
C LEU A 117 6.38 -2.87 -6.24
N CYS A 118 7.01 -3.87 -6.84
CA CYS A 118 8.20 -3.63 -7.64
C CYS A 118 7.73 -3.36 -9.08
N LEU A 119 7.54 -2.07 -9.38
CA LEU A 119 7.16 -1.61 -10.71
C LEU A 119 8.43 -1.51 -11.56
N VAL A 120 8.73 -2.57 -12.30
CA VAL A 120 9.64 -2.46 -13.43
C VAL A 120 8.80 -1.95 -14.59
N LEU A 121 9.23 -0.93 -15.33
CA LEU A 121 8.62 -0.64 -16.62
C LEU A 121 9.15 -1.69 -17.62
N PRO A 122 8.32 -2.42 -18.38
CA PRO A 122 8.83 -3.44 -19.28
C PRO A 122 9.71 -2.82 -20.37
N SER A 123 10.74 -3.56 -20.74
CA SER A 123 11.60 -3.32 -21.92
C SER A 123 10.91 -3.50 -23.28
N ALA A 124 9.57 -3.49 -23.33
CA ALA A 124 8.82 -3.51 -24.58
C ALA A 124 7.56 -2.66 -24.38
N VAL A 125 7.69 -1.40 -24.82
CA VAL A 125 6.63 -0.39 -24.96
C VAL A 125 5.84 -0.15 -23.68
N VAL A 126 6.24 0.84 -22.89
CA VAL A 126 5.45 2.06 -22.69
C VAL A 126 6.44 3.11 -22.24
N HIS A 127 6.46 4.21 -23.00
CA HIS A 127 7.14 5.41 -22.63
C HIS A 127 6.79 5.78 -21.19
N GLY A 128 7.79 6.20 -20.42
CA GLY A 128 7.59 6.94 -19.22
C GLY A 128 6.94 8.29 -19.51
N VAL A 129 6.83 8.68 -20.78
CA VAL A 129 5.86 9.68 -21.19
C VAL A 129 4.59 9.24 -20.47
N VAL A 130 4.00 10.14 -19.68
CA VAL A 130 2.56 10.42 -19.79
C VAL A 130 2.09 9.55 -20.92
N LEU A 131 1.43 8.39 -20.70
CA LEU A 131 0.90 7.69 -21.86
C LEU A 131 0.26 8.79 -22.66
N PRO A 132 0.71 9.08 -23.90
CA PRO A 132 0.10 10.15 -24.61
C PRO A 132 -1.25 9.54 -24.85
N ILE A 133 -2.12 9.91 -23.95
CA ILE A 133 -3.52 9.98 -24.09
C ILE A 133 -3.62 10.89 -25.31
N THR A 134 -3.54 10.22 -26.44
CA THR A 134 -3.35 10.83 -27.74
C THR A 134 -4.70 11.30 -28.23
N SER A 135 -5.75 10.56 -27.83
CA SER A 135 -7.13 10.98 -27.90
C SER A 135 -7.57 11.62 -26.60
N GLU A 136 -8.50 12.57 -26.68
CA GLU A 136 -9.18 13.10 -25.49
C GLU A 136 -9.93 12.01 -24.71
N GLU A 137 -10.33 10.93 -25.38
CA GLU A 137 -11.08 9.81 -24.83
C GLU A 137 -10.28 9.06 -23.76
N GLU A 138 -9.02 8.71 -24.06
CA GLU A 138 -8.14 8.06 -23.08
C GLU A 138 -7.86 8.96 -21.86
N LYS A 139 -8.00 10.29 -22.01
CA LYS A 139 -7.78 11.30 -20.95
C LYS A 139 -8.94 11.25 -20.01
N ASN A 140 -10.12 11.36 -20.58
CA ASN A 140 -11.35 11.29 -19.84
C ASN A 140 -11.49 9.96 -19.12
N ASP A 141 -11.13 8.84 -19.75
CA ASP A 141 -11.10 7.53 -19.09
C ASP A 141 -10.12 7.51 -17.90
N ALA A 142 -8.90 8.03 -18.07
CA ALA A 142 -7.93 8.09 -16.97
C ALA A 142 -8.38 9.00 -15.82
N PHE A 143 -8.97 10.17 -16.11
CA PHE A 143 -9.57 11.05 -15.10
C PHE A 143 -10.72 10.36 -14.37
N GLN A 144 -11.61 9.70 -15.11
CA GLN A 144 -12.72 8.95 -14.56
C GLN A 144 -12.21 7.86 -13.61
N LYS A 145 -11.22 7.05 -14.03
CA LYS A 145 -10.60 6.03 -13.19
C LYS A 145 -10.02 6.60 -11.91
N VAL A 146 -9.31 7.73 -11.99
CA VAL A 146 -8.76 8.39 -10.79
C VAL A 146 -9.89 8.81 -9.84
N VAL A 147 -10.95 9.45 -10.34
CA VAL A 147 -12.07 9.92 -9.50
C VAL A 147 -12.85 8.75 -8.90
N GLU A 148 -13.20 7.76 -9.71
CA GLU A 148 -13.96 6.56 -9.30
C GLU A 148 -13.16 5.69 -8.32
N GLY A 149 -11.84 5.57 -8.51
CA GLY A 149 -10.96 4.85 -7.58
C GLY A 149 -10.85 5.49 -6.20
N ILE A 150 -11.03 6.82 -6.11
CA ILE A 150 -11.09 7.55 -4.83
C ILE A 150 -12.48 7.37 -4.22
N ALA A 151 -13.50 7.75 -4.98
CA ALA A 151 -14.88 7.85 -4.54
C ALA A 151 -15.81 7.30 -5.63
N PRO A 152 -16.19 6.02 -5.53
CA PRO A 152 -17.10 5.40 -6.49
C PRO A 152 -18.40 6.19 -6.66
N GLY A 153 -18.84 6.35 -7.90
CA GLY A 153 -19.98 7.16 -8.34
C GLY A 153 -19.73 8.66 -8.38
N ARG A 154 -18.54 9.15 -7.99
CA ARG A 154 -18.29 10.59 -7.88
C ARG A 154 -18.12 11.26 -9.24
N TRP A 155 -17.66 10.54 -10.26
CA TRP A 155 -17.43 11.10 -11.60
C TRP A 155 -18.74 11.60 -12.21
N GLU A 156 -19.76 10.76 -12.26
CA GLU A 156 -21.10 11.10 -12.80
C GLU A 156 -21.84 12.14 -11.96
N ASN A 157 -21.45 12.29 -10.69
CA ASN A 157 -22.04 13.24 -9.74
C ASN A 157 -21.23 14.53 -9.59
N SER A 158 -20.34 14.83 -10.55
CA SER A 158 -19.52 16.04 -10.58
C SER A 158 -19.54 16.66 -11.98
N ARG A 159 -19.29 17.98 -12.08
CA ARG A 159 -19.04 18.60 -13.39
C ARG A 159 -17.76 18.01 -13.97
N GLN A 160 -17.78 17.62 -15.24
CA GLN A 160 -16.60 17.09 -15.91
C GLN A 160 -15.53 18.16 -16.16
N PRO A 161 -14.24 17.77 -16.16
CA PRO A 161 -13.13 18.69 -16.41
C PRO A 161 -13.29 19.43 -17.75
N ASN A 162 -13.10 20.74 -17.73
CA ASN A 162 -12.99 21.56 -18.93
C ASN A 162 -11.60 21.38 -19.57
N GLU A 163 -11.39 22.01 -20.73
CA GLU A 163 -10.13 21.83 -21.48
C GLU A 163 -8.89 22.36 -20.73
N GLU A 164 -9.00 23.50 -20.05
CA GLU A 164 -7.91 24.06 -19.26
C GLU A 164 -7.52 23.15 -18.08
N GLU A 165 -8.50 22.60 -17.37
CA GLU A 165 -8.31 21.66 -16.27
C GLU A 165 -7.62 20.37 -16.75
N ARG A 166 -7.97 19.89 -17.95
CA ARG A 166 -7.34 18.72 -18.58
C ARG A 166 -5.89 18.99 -18.97
N GLN A 167 -5.61 20.16 -19.56
CA GLN A 167 -4.25 20.54 -19.94
C GLN A 167 -3.36 20.79 -18.71
N GLY A 168 -3.93 21.32 -17.63
CA GLY A 168 -3.24 21.62 -16.38
C GLY A 168 -2.95 20.40 -15.49
N THR A 169 -3.37 19.19 -15.87
CA THR A 169 -3.25 17.99 -15.03
C THR A 169 -2.59 16.83 -15.79
N GLY A 170 -1.53 16.28 -15.21
CA GLY A 170 -0.86 15.08 -15.70
C GLY A 170 -1.37 13.83 -15.00
N ILE A 171 -1.55 12.75 -15.76
CA ILE A 171 -1.86 11.41 -15.24
C ILE A 171 -0.79 10.43 -15.71
N LEU A 172 -0.22 9.68 -14.78
CA LEU A 172 0.67 8.55 -15.04
C LEU A 172 -0.13 7.27 -14.90
N ARG A 173 -0.17 6.47 -15.96
CA ARG A 173 -0.64 5.08 -15.93
C ARG A 173 0.56 4.17 -16.00
N ILE A 174 0.74 3.36 -14.97
CA ILE A 174 1.96 2.59 -14.76
C ILE A 174 1.59 1.11 -14.74
N LYS A 175 2.12 0.37 -15.71
CA LYS A 175 1.89 -1.07 -15.81
C LYS A 175 2.55 -1.77 -14.61
N VAL A 176 1.80 -2.68 -13.98
CA VAL A 176 2.32 -3.50 -12.89
C VAL A 176 2.95 -4.76 -13.46
N GLU A 177 4.29 -4.81 -13.49
CA GLU A 177 5.03 -6.02 -13.93
C GLU A 177 5.08 -7.08 -12.82
N THR A 178 5.46 -6.69 -11.60
CA THR A 178 5.56 -7.62 -10.48
C THR A 178 5.09 -6.99 -9.20
N ALA A 179 4.65 -7.84 -8.28
CA ALA A 179 3.93 -7.38 -7.12
C ALA A 179 3.97 -8.38 -5.97
N SER A 180 4.04 -7.90 -4.73
CA SER A 180 4.01 -8.73 -3.52
C SER A 180 3.47 -8.00 -2.28
N ALA A 181 2.56 -8.65 -1.56
CA ALA A 181 2.12 -8.23 -0.24
C ALA A 181 2.90 -8.98 0.84
N LYS A 182 2.96 -8.37 2.01
CA LYS A 182 3.38 -9.01 3.25
C LYS A 182 2.38 -8.68 4.34
N VAL A 183 1.73 -9.72 4.86
CA VAL A 183 0.64 -9.59 5.83
C VAL A 183 1.01 -10.27 7.14
N ARG A 184 0.78 -9.58 8.26
CA ARG A 184 0.88 -10.16 9.60
C ARG A 184 -0.40 -9.88 10.38
N THR A 185 -1.01 -10.93 10.88
CA THR A 185 -2.14 -10.89 11.80
C THR A 185 -1.88 -11.77 13.03
N GLY A 186 -2.72 -11.64 14.05
CA GLY A 186 -2.70 -12.49 15.23
C GLY A 186 -1.82 -11.98 16.39
N PRO A 187 -1.72 -12.78 17.47
CA PRO A 187 -1.07 -12.38 18.72
C PRO A 187 0.46 -12.35 18.63
N ALA A 188 1.10 -11.97 19.74
CA ALA A 188 2.52 -12.20 19.95
C ALA A 188 2.86 -13.70 19.84
N LYS A 189 4.10 -13.98 19.41
CA LYS A 189 4.66 -15.34 19.39
C LYS A 189 5.89 -15.32 20.29
N ASP A 190 5.66 -15.45 21.58
CA ASP A 190 6.71 -15.49 22.61
C ASP A 190 7.54 -16.77 22.53
N SER A 191 8.76 -16.72 23.07
CA SER A 191 9.69 -17.83 22.90
C SER A 191 9.28 -19.04 23.74
N GLU A 192 8.93 -20.13 23.06
CA GLU A 192 8.85 -21.48 23.63
C GLU A 192 10.22 -22.17 23.68
N LYS A 193 11.31 -21.48 23.32
CA LYS A 193 12.67 -22.02 23.38
C LYS A 193 13.45 -21.34 24.49
N ALA A 194 14.09 -22.16 25.32
CA ALA A 194 15.04 -21.66 26.31
C ALA A 194 16.18 -21.00 25.53
N SER A 195 16.50 -19.75 25.87
CA SER A 195 17.61 -19.06 25.24
C SER A 195 18.91 -19.77 25.61
N THR A 196 19.61 -20.35 24.62
CA THR A 196 20.94 -20.92 24.85
C THR A 196 21.89 -19.75 25.13
N PRO A 197 22.62 -19.71 26.26
CA PRO A 197 23.54 -18.62 26.51
C PRO A 197 24.65 -18.63 25.44
N ILE A 198 25.07 -17.44 25.00
CA ILE A 198 26.42 -17.27 24.43
C ILE A 198 27.37 -17.83 25.50
N ARG A 199 28.23 -18.79 25.14
CA ARG A 199 29.01 -19.65 26.07
C ARG A 199 29.68 -18.92 27.26
N TYR A 200 29.97 -17.63 27.14
CA TYR A 200 30.57 -16.79 28.16
C TYR A 200 29.62 -16.16 29.21
N LEU A 201 28.31 -16.04 28.93
CA LEU A 201 27.38 -15.30 29.81
C LEU A 201 26.73 -16.16 30.90
N LYS A 202 26.96 -17.48 30.89
CA LYS A 202 26.36 -18.44 31.83
C LYS A 202 26.87 -18.29 33.27
N VAL A 203 28.03 -17.65 33.46
CA VAL A 203 28.71 -17.55 34.77
C VAL A 203 28.30 -16.29 35.55
N CYS A 204 27.89 -15.21 34.90
CA CYS A 204 27.72 -13.90 35.55
C CYS A 204 26.27 -13.57 35.95
N LEU A 205 25.28 -14.23 35.35
CA LEU A 205 23.89 -13.94 35.60
C LEU A 205 23.23 -15.22 36.10
N ASN A 206 22.99 -15.29 37.41
CA ASN A 206 22.23 -16.35 38.06
C ASN A 206 20.73 -16.25 37.69
N ARG A 207 20.44 -16.15 36.39
CA ARG A 207 19.10 -16.07 35.80
C ARG A 207 18.77 -17.43 35.21
N ASN A 208 17.63 -17.98 35.60
CA ASN A 208 17.06 -19.13 34.93
C ASN A 208 16.68 -18.70 33.51
N PHE A 209 17.37 -19.21 32.49
CA PHE A 209 17.03 -19.01 31.08
C PHE A 209 15.84 -19.91 30.72
N LEU A 210 14.70 -19.65 31.36
CA LEU A 210 13.44 -20.30 31.03
C LEU A 210 12.96 -19.83 29.67
N GLN A 211 12.10 -20.63 29.05
CA GLN A 211 11.27 -20.18 27.94
C GLN A 211 10.39 -19.04 28.46
N ASP A 212 10.18 -17.98 27.68
CA ASP A 212 9.35 -16.84 28.12
C ASP A 212 7.97 -17.32 28.60
N VAL A 213 7.40 -18.30 27.88
CA VAL A 213 6.10 -18.91 28.20
C VAL A 213 6.12 -19.88 29.40
N ALA A 214 7.29 -20.29 29.87
CA ALA A 214 7.44 -21.17 31.04
C ALA A 214 7.74 -20.39 32.32
N ASP A 215 8.12 -19.11 32.20
CA ASP A 215 8.37 -18.21 33.32
C ASP A 215 7.05 -17.67 33.88
N LYS A 216 6.56 -18.31 34.94
CA LYS A 216 5.30 -17.94 35.60
C LYS A 216 5.34 -16.55 36.21
N GLU A 217 6.49 -16.09 36.69
CA GLU A 217 6.65 -14.76 37.28
C GLU A 217 6.53 -13.71 36.16
N LEU A 218 7.24 -13.92 35.05
CA LEU A 218 7.16 -13.05 33.87
C LEU A 218 5.73 -12.95 33.33
N ILE A 219 5.03 -14.08 33.18
CA ILE A 219 3.63 -14.10 32.72
C ILE A 219 2.70 -13.38 33.70
N SER A 220 2.89 -13.56 35.01
CA SER A 220 2.03 -12.92 36.00
C SER A 220 2.21 -11.40 36.07
N ASN A 221 3.40 -10.90 35.68
CA ASN A 221 3.77 -9.49 35.79
C ASN A 221 3.75 -8.73 34.45
N THR A 222 3.55 -9.42 33.32
CA THR A 222 3.65 -8.82 31.98
C THR A 222 2.40 -9.11 31.17
N TRP A 223 1.65 -8.06 30.84
CA TRP A 223 0.53 -8.18 29.93
C TRP A 223 1.02 -8.38 28.49
N THR A 224 0.39 -9.33 27.77
CA THR A 224 0.61 -9.53 26.34
C THR A 224 -0.71 -9.49 25.59
N GLY A 225 -0.64 -9.08 24.33
CA GLY A 225 -1.83 -8.96 23.51
C GLY A 225 -1.63 -8.08 22.30
N VAL A 226 -2.74 -7.72 21.68
CA VAL A 226 -2.77 -6.83 20.53
C VAL A 226 -3.62 -5.62 20.87
N ILE A 227 -3.12 -4.43 20.56
CA ILE A 227 -3.93 -3.21 20.52
C ILE A 227 -4.30 -2.99 19.05
N PRO A 228 -5.54 -3.28 18.62
CA PRO A 228 -5.95 -3.09 17.23
C PRO A 228 -5.93 -1.61 16.86
N LEU A 229 -5.48 -1.31 15.65
CA LEU A 229 -5.47 0.02 15.06
C LEU A 229 -6.29 -0.01 13.76
N ARG A 230 -7.14 1.00 13.55
CA ARG A 230 -8.02 1.10 12.37
C ARG A 230 -8.19 2.55 11.98
N THR A 231 -8.20 2.82 10.68
CA THR A 231 -8.64 4.10 10.12
C THR A 231 -10.15 4.05 9.93
N ILE A 232 -10.87 5.00 10.50
CA ILE A 232 -12.32 5.07 10.42
C ILE A 232 -12.69 6.37 9.69
N PRO A 233 -13.42 6.29 8.56
CA PRO A 233 -13.94 7.49 7.91
C PRO A 233 -14.82 8.30 8.87
N GLY A 234 -14.65 9.62 8.85
CA GLY A 234 -15.50 10.55 9.60
C GLY A 234 -16.88 10.72 8.97
N VAL A 235 -17.75 11.47 9.65
CA VAL A 235 -19.02 11.93 9.07
C VAL A 235 -18.71 12.95 7.96
N PRO A 236 -19.37 12.90 6.77
CA PRO A 236 -19.13 13.88 5.73
C PRO A 236 -19.42 15.32 6.21
N GLU A 237 -18.44 16.20 6.03
CA GLU A 237 -18.54 17.61 6.38
C GLU A 237 -18.81 18.42 5.11
N PRO A 238 -19.99 19.05 4.95
CA PRO A 238 -20.32 19.81 3.75
C PRO A 238 -19.49 21.10 3.68
N SER A 239 -19.15 21.53 2.46
CA SER A 239 -18.59 22.87 2.25
C SER A 239 -19.60 23.95 2.61
N SER A 240 -19.12 25.18 2.89
CA SER A 240 -19.96 26.31 3.30
C SER A 240 -21.05 26.70 2.27
N TYR A 241 -20.86 26.33 1.00
CA TYR A 241 -21.81 26.59 -0.09
C TYR A 241 -22.65 25.37 -0.49
N CYS A 242 -22.45 24.21 0.14
CA CYS A 242 -23.23 23.01 -0.15
C CYS A 242 -24.62 23.11 0.48
N THR A 243 -25.66 23.08 -0.34
CA THR A 243 -27.07 23.22 0.09
C THR A 243 -27.82 21.90 0.14
N ILE A 244 -27.18 20.80 -0.25
CA ILE A 244 -27.77 19.45 -0.32
C ILE A 244 -27.12 18.53 0.72
N PRO A 245 -27.85 17.50 1.22
CA PRO A 245 -27.25 16.47 2.07
C PRO A 245 -26.22 15.64 1.29
N ALA A 246 -25.34 14.94 2.02
CA ALA A 246 -24.42 14.00 1.42
C ALA A 246 -25.20 12.91 0.64
N PRO A 247 -24.89 12.71 -0.65
CA PRO A 247 -25.59 11.70 -1.45
C PRO A 247 -25.20 10.27 -1.01
N PRO A 248 -26.03 9.26 -1.34
CA PRO A 248 -25.82 7.89 -0.87
C PRO A 248 -24.44 7.31 -1.14
N HIS A 249 -23.83 7.58 -2.31
CA HIS A 249 -22.49 7.11 -2.63
C HIS A 249 -21.43 7.68 -1.67
N VAL A 250 -21.53 8.97 -1.29
CA VAL A 250 -20.64 9.61 -0.31
C VAL A 250 -20.89 9.05 1.10
N SER A 251 -22.15 8.90 1.50
CA SER A 251 -22.49 8.31 2.80
C SER A 251 -22.02 6.86 2.92
N ALA A 252 -22.06 6.09 1.83
CA ALA A 252 -21.54 4.73 1.79
C ALA A 252 -20.03 4.70 2.03
N LEU A 253 -19.25 5.60 1.42
CA LEU A 253 -17.82 5.73 1.70
C LEU A 253 -17.54 5.99 3.19
N ALA A 254 -18.33 6.86 3.83
CA ALA A 254 -18.18 7.17 5.25
C ALA A 254 -18.60 6.00 6.18
N ALA A 255 -19.49 5.13 5.70
CA ALA A 255 -19.93 3.94 6.41
C ALA A 255 -18.95 2.78 6.30
N THR A 256 -18.08 2.77 5.28
CA THR A 256 -17.07 1.72 5.08
C THR A 256 -16.18 1.60 6.32
N ARG A 257 -16.01 0.37 6.79
CA ARG A 257 -15.09 0.00 7.87
C ARG A 257 -14.10 -0.98 7.30
N HIS A 258 -12.86 -0.56 7.17
CA HIS A 258 -11.81 -1.45 6.73
C HIS A 258 -11.16 -2.16 7.94
N GLY A 259 -10.74 -3.42 7.74
CA GLY A 259 -10.09 -4.23 8.79
C GLY A 259 -11.01 -4.73 9.91
N ALA A 260 -12.32 -4.87 9.65
CA ALA A 260 -13.30 -5.44 10.58
C ALA A 260 -13.14 -6.96 10.75
#